data_AF-A0A926TH18-F1
#
_entry.id   AF-A0A926TH18-F1
#
_cell.length_a   1.000
_cell.length_b   1.000
_cell.length_c   1.000
_cell.angle_alpha   90.00
_cell.angle_beta   90.00
_cell.angle_gamma   90.00
#
_symmetry.space_group_name_H-M   'P 1'
#
loop_
_entity.id
_entity.type
_entity.pdbx_description
1 polymer ?
#
loop_
_entity_poly.entity_id
_entity_poly.type
_entity_poly.pdbx_seq_one_letter_code
_entity_poly.pdbx_strand_id
1 'polypeptide(L)'
;MLLEALITLLLGGLAFRWGMRLGQVLLKKGATANDLFKGNPALSLLFLGIYIALLVLALNVPQMQVLPLEWRLYGMQVTWTVMRVLLLGFCGLAFIVSWRTARSQVAAIVLLGVLGVAGFSAAEGYFLAPIHTELHNNLQPNGVFKQTSMSSCAPAAMATVLRRWGLEATESSVAKLAGTSRLGTSMPQLIVGVRELGMDGVELSPRWEQMQQLNRPGVLGVWLIDGPRMLPHAVALLEMTDDRVTIGDSASGKIFVLNRTQFARIWRHQYVPVFRADEATLTPQQAADYLTRSGYLDAPTRDFKPALRRFQYNMNLPETGELDTQTALLLSGPFLQQVPTLRPV
;
A
#
# COMPACT_ATOMS: atom_id res chain seq x y z
N MET A 1 -20.26 0.55 -1.88
CA MET A 1 -21.39 -0.40 -1.95
C MET A 1 -22.33 -0.18 -3.14
N LEU A 2 -23.17 0.88 -3.19
CA LEU A 2 -24.13 1.07 -4.31
C LEU A 2 -23.45 1.22 -5.69
N LEU A 3 -22.41 2.05 -5.76
CA LEU A 3 -21.63 2.24 -6.98
C LEU A 3 -20.94 0.94 -7.44
N GLU A 4 -20.33 0.21 -6.51
CA GLU A 4 -19.64 -1.06 -6.82
C GLU A 4 -20.62 -2.14 -7.30
N ALA A 5 -21.82 -2.21 -6.70
CA ALA A 5 -22.87 -3.11 -7.17
C ALA A 5 -23.30 -2.76 -8.59
N LEU A 6 -23.49 -1.48 -8.91
CA LEU A 6 -23.81 -1.02 -10.26
C LEU A 6 -22.68 -1.34 -11.26
N ILE A 7 -21.43 -1.07 -10.89
CA ILE A 7 -20.26 -1.40 -11.73
C ILE A 7 -20.18 -2.90 -11.97
N THR A 8 -20.35 -3.72 -10.93
CA THR A 8 -20.33 -5.18 -11.04
C THR A 8 -21.45 -5.68 -11.93
N LEU A 9 -22.66 -5.11 -11.85
CA LEU A 9 -23.78 -5.47 -12.73
C LEU A 9 -23.51 -5.09 -14.19
N LEU A 10 -23.03 -3.87 -14.44
CA LEU A 10 -22.76 -3.37 -15.79
C LEU A 10 -21.60 -4.13 -16.46
N LEU A 11 -20.43 -4.14 -15.82
CA LEU A 11 -19.25 -4.82 -16.35
C LEU A 11 -19.44 -6.35 -16.33
N GLY A 12 -20.08 -6.88 -15.29
CA GLY A 12 -20.40 -8.29 -15.19
C GLY A 12 -21.39 -8.75 -16.27
N GLY A 13 -22.40 -7.94 -16.59
CA GLY A 13 -23.32 -8.21 -17.69
C GLY A 13 -22.63 -8.20 -19.06
N LEU A 14 -21.71 -7.25 -19.28
CA LEU A 14 -20.85 -7.23 -20.47
C LEU A 14 -19.94 -8.47 -20.55
N ALA A 15 -19.26 -8.80 -19.46
CA ALA A 15 -18.39 -9.97 -19.36
C ALA A 15 -19.18 -11.27 -19.57
N PHE A 16 -20.37 -11.39 -18.99
CA PHE A 16 -21.28 -12.52 -19.19
C PHE A 16 -21.67 -12.67 -20.67
N ARG A 17 -22.04 -11.57 -21.35
CA ARG A 17 -22.34 -11.57 -22.79
C ARG A 17 -21.14 -11.98 -23.64
N TRP A 18 -19.94 -11.52 -23.29
CA TRP A 18 -18.71 -11.93 -23.95
C TRP A 18 -18.39 -13.40 -23.71
N GLY A 19 -18.56 -13.89 -22.47
CA GLY A 19 -18.45 -15.29 -22.10
C GLY A 19 -19.37 -16.17 -22.95
N MET A 20 -20.63 -15.77 -23.13
CA MET A 20 -21.56 -16.47 -24.01
C MET A 20 -21.08 -16.51 -25.47
N ARG A 21 -20.51 -15.43 -26.00
CA ARG A 21 -19.95 -15.43 -27.37
C ARG A 21 -18.77 -16.39 -27.49
N LEU A 22 -17.88 -16.40 -26.51
CA LEU A 22 -16.74 -17.33 -26.48
C LEU A 22 -17.22 -18.79 -26.39
N GLY A 23 -18.22 -19.06 -25.55
CA GLY A 23 -18.86 -20.38 -25.45
C GLY A 23 -19.50 -20.83 -26.76
N GLN A 24 -20.12 -19.93 -27.54
CA GLN A 24 -20.61 -20.26 -28.88
C GLN A 24 -19.49 -20.65 -29.85
N VAL A 25 -18.32 -20.01 -29.77
CA VAL A 25 -17.15 -20.39 -30.58
C VAL A 25 -16.66 -21.78 -30.17
N LEU A 26 -16.63 -22.09 -28.86
CA LEU A 26 -16.26 -23.42 -28.37
C LEU A 26 -17.26 -24.50 -28.83
N LEU A 27 -18.57 -24.22 -28.77
CA LEU A 27 -19.61 -25.11 -29.27
C LEU A 27 -19.44 -25.40 -30.77
N LYS A 28 -19.11 -24.38 -31.58
CA LYS A 28 -18.81 -24.57 -33.01
C LYS A 28 -17.60 -25.47 -33.26
N LYS A 29 -16.65 -25.53 -32.32
CA LYS A 29 -15.50 -26.43 -32.34
C LYS A 29 -15.79 -27.82 -31.75
N GLY A 30 -17.06 -28.12 -31.45
CA GLY A 30 -17.50 -29.42 -30.93
C GLY A 30 -17.37 -29.59 -29.42
N ALA A 31 -17.05 -28.52 -28.68
CA ALA A 31 -16.91 -28.60 -27.24
C ALA A 31 -18.29 -28.77 -26.58
N THR A 32 -18.44 -29.78 -25.71
CA THR A 32 -19.67 -30.01 -24.93
C THR A 32 -19.42 -29.80 -23.44
N ALA A 33 -20.48 -29.62 -22.64
CA ALA A 33 -20.32 -29.49 -21.18
C ALA A 33 -19.68 -30.74 -20.54
N ASN A 34 -19.88 -31.92 -21.13
CA ASN A 34 -19.35 -33.18 -20.63
C ASN A 34 -17.94 -33.50 -21.15
N ASP A 35 -17.54 -32.88 -22.27
CA ASP A 35 -16.27 -33.17 -22.94
C ASP A 35 -15.28 -31.99 -22.92
N LEU A 36 -15.66 -30.84 -22.36
CA LEU A 36 -14.86 -29.59 -22.39
C LEU A 36 -13.41 -29.79 -21.94
N PHE A 37 -13.19 -30.70 -20.99
CA PHE A 37 -11.87 -31.07 -20.48
C PHE A 37 -11.56 -32.56 -20.57
N LYS A 38 -12.46 -33.36 -21.16
CA LYS A 38 -12.33 -34.81 -21.19
C LYS A 38 -11.24 -35.21 -22.18
N GLY A 39 -10.23 -35.93 -21.69
CA GLY A 39 -9.08 -36.37 -22.50
C GLY A 39 -8.03 -35.29 -22.80
N ASN A 40 -8.19 -34.07 -22.27
CA ASN A 40 -7.20 -33.00 -22.46
C ASN A 40 -6.86 -32.28 -21.14
N PRO A 41 -6.10 -32.94 -20.24
CA PRO A 41 -5.71 -32.37 -18.95
C PRO A 41 -4.87 -31.10 -19.09
N ALA A 42 -4.13 -30.96 -20.20
CA ALA A 42 -3.33 -29.76 -20.49
C ALA A 42 -4.22 -28.52 -20.63
N LEU A 43 -5.37 -28.64 -21.30
CA LEU A 43 -6.32 -27.54 -21.46
C LEU A 43 -6.98 -27.13 -20.13
N SER A 44 -7.32 -28.10 -19.27
CA SER A 44 -7.86 -27.79 -17.93
C SER A 44 -6.83 -27.11 -17.03
N LEU A 45 -5.59 -27.58 -17.07
CA LEU A 45 -4.49 -26.99 -16.30
C LEU A 45 -4.15 -25.59 -16.81
N LEU A 46 -4.19 -25.37 -18.13
CA LEU A 46 -4.02 -24.04 -18.72
C LEU A 46 -5.10 -23.08 -18.25
N PHE A 47 -6.37 -23.51 -18.26
CA PHE A 47 -7.49 -22.66 -17.83
C PHE A 47 -7.41 -22.33 -16.33
N LEU A 48 -7.13 -23.32 -15.49
CA LEU A 48 -6.90 -23.11 -14.06
C LEU A 48 -5.69 -22.22 -13.81
N GLY A 49 -4.60 -22.42 -14.56
CA GLY A 49 -3.39 -21.62 -14.49
C GLY A 49 -3.63 -20.16 -14.86
N ILE A 50 -4.41 -19.89 -15.92
CA ILE A 50 -4.81 -18.52 -16.29
C ILE A 50 -5.65 -17.89 -15.18
N TYR A 51 -6.61 -18.62 -14.62
CA TYR A 51 -7.43 -18.11 -13.52
C TYR A 51 -6.59 -17.76 -12.29
N ILE A 52 -5.71 -18.67 -11.87
CA ILE A 52 -4.78 -18.43 -10.75
C ILE A 52 -3.85 -17.25 -11.06
N ALA A 53 -3.30 -17.15 -12.26
CA ALA A 53 -2.43 -16.05 -12.66
C ALA A 53 -3.17 -14.70 -12.61
N LEU A 54 -4.43 -14.65 -13.06
CA LEU A 54 -5.27 -13.45 -12.94
C LEU A 54 -5.54 -13.08 -11.49
N LEU A 55 -5.80 -14.06 -10.62
CA LEU A 55 -5.96 -13.81 -9.18
C LEU A 55 -4.67 -13.27 -8.55
N VAL A 56 -3.52 -13.88 -8.84
CA VAL A 56 -2.22 -13.43 -8.34
C VAL A 56 -1.93 -12.01 -8.82
N LEU A 57 -2.17 -11.72 -10.11
CA LEU A 57 -1.98 -10.39 -10.66
C LEU A 57 -2.88 -9.37 -9.95
N ALA A 58 -4.16 -9.70 -9.77
CA ALA A 58 -5.12 -8.81 -9.12
C ALA A 58 -4.71 -8.53 -7.66
N LEU A 59 -4.19 -9.52 -6.93
CA LEU A 59 -3.71 -9.31 -5.56
C LEU A 59 -2.41 -8.49 -5.45
N ASN A 60 -1.54 -8.53 -6.46
CA ASN A 60 -0.20 -7.91 -6.40
C ASN A 60 -0.10 -6.55 -7.08
N VAL A 61 -0.86 -6.31 -8.16
CA VAL A 61 -0.78 -5.05 -8.93
C VAL A 61 -1.08 -3.81 -8.06
N PRO A 62 -2.15 -3.77 -7.24
CA PRO A 62 -2.42 -2.65 -6.34
C PRO A 62 -1.29 -2.29 -5.37
N GLN A 63 -0.40 -3.24 -5.08
CA GLN A 63 0.70 -3.06 -4.12
C GLN A 63 1.95 -2.47 -4.76
N MET A 64 2.03 -2.41 -6.10
CA MET A 64 3.21 -1.91 -6.82
C MET A 64 3.38 -0.39 -6.62
N GLN A 65 4.56 0.02 -6.16
CA GLN A 65 4.88 1.43 -5.91
C GLN A 65 4.90 2.30 -7.18
N VAL A 66 5.00 1.70 -8.38
CA VAL A 66 4.95 2.42 -9.67
C VAL A 66 3.58 3.01 -9.98
N LEU A 67 2.52 2.49 -9.34
CA LEU A 67 1.16 2.97 -9.58
C LEU A 67 0.90 4.26 -8.80
N PRO A 68 0.06 5.17 -9.35
CA PRO A 68 -0.36 6.37 -8.63
C PRO A 68 -1.00 6.04 -7.27
N LEU A 69 -0.84 6.94 -6.30
CA LEU A 69 -1.35 6.78 -4.94
C LEU A 69 -2.83 6.38 -4.91
N GLU A 70 -3.66 7.07 -5.70
CA GLU A 70 -5.11 6.82 -5.80
C GLU A 70 -5.43 5.38 -6.23
N TRP A 71 -4.68 4.86 -7.22
CA TRP A 71 -4.88 3.50 -7.72
C TRP A 71 -4.54 2.46 -6.66
N ARG A 72 -3.53 2.73 -5.84
CA ARG A 72 -3.10 1.82 -4.76
C ARG A 72 -4.08 1.87 -3.58
N LEU A 73 -4.67 3.04 -3.31
CA LEU A 73 -5.68 3.22 -2.27
C LEU A 73 -6.97 2.44 -2.60
N TYR A 74 -7.46 2.55 -3.83
CA TYR A 74 -8.69 1.84 -4.26
C TYR A 74 -8.42 0.44 -4.85
N GLY A 75 -7.15 0.06 -5.03
CA GLY A 75 -6.81 -1.12 -5.82
C GLY A 75 -7.30 -2.44 -5.23
N MET A 76 -7.48 -2.53 -3.91
CA MET A 76 -8.12 -3.69 -3.28
C MET A 76 -9.61 -3.81 -3.68
N GLN A 77 -10.38 -2.73 -3.63
CA GLN A 77 -11.79 -2.72 -4.07
C GLN A 77 -11.93 -3.03 -5.57
N VAL A 78 -11.01 -2.46 -6.37
CA VAL A 78 -10.93 -2.76 -7.81
C VAL A 78 -10.68 -4.25 -8.03
N THR A 79 -9.77 -4.87 -7.27
CA THR A 79 -9.46 -6.30 -7.35
C THR A 79 -10.66 -7.18 -7.09
N TRP A 80 -11.41 -6.94 -6.00
CA TRP A 80 -12.63 -7.69 -5.69
C TRP A 80 -13.69 -7.53 -6.79
N THR A 81 -13.82 -6.33 -7.34
CA THR A 81 -14.72 -6.06 -8.47
C THR A 81 -14.31 -6.83 -9.72
N VAL A 82 -13.02 -6.84 -10.07
CA VAL A 82 -12.48 -7.62 -11.20
C VAL A 82 -12.75 -9.11 -11.00
N MET A 83 -12.53 -9.65 -9.80
CA MET A 83 -12.82 -11.06 -9.49
C MET A 83 -14.28 -11.43 -9.73
N ARG A 84 -15.23 -10.58 -9.32
CA ARG A 84 -16.67 -10.77 -9.58
C ARG A 84 -17.00 -10.71 -11.07
N VAL A 85 -16.44 -9.74 -11.80
CA VAL A 85 -16.66 -9.59 -13.24
C VAL A 85 -16.11 -10.80 -14.02
N LEU A 86 -14.92 -11.29 -13.66
CA LEU A 86 -14.34 -12.49 -14.26
C LEU A 86 -15.19 -13.73 -13.99
N LEU A 87 -15.65 -13.92 -12.75
CA LEU A 87 -16.58 -15.00 -12.39
C LEU A 87 -17.82 -14.97 -13.29
N LEU A 88 -18.45 -13.80 -13.45
CA LEU A 88 -19.64 -13.65 -14.31
C LEU A 88 -19.34 -13.93 -15.78
N GLY A 89 -18.16 -13.54 -16.27
CA GLY A 89 -17.69 -13.94 -17.61
C GLY A 89 -17.60 -15.45 -17.78
N PHE A 90 -17.01 -16.16 -16.81
CA PHE A 90 -16.94 -17.62 -16.83
C PHE A 90 -18.32 -18.28 -16.73
N CYS A 91 -19.22 -17.74 -15.88
CA CYS A 91 -20.60 -18.21 -15.81
C CYS A 91 -21.33 -18.03 -17.14
N GLY A 92 -21.09 -16.95 -17.88
CA GLY A 92 -21.68 -16.74 -19.21
C GLY A 92 -21.23 -17.77 -20.24
N LEU A 93 -19.94 -18.12 -20.23
CA LEU A 93 -19.39 -19.19 -21.06
C LEU A 93 -20.00 -20.54 -20.70
N ALA A 94 -19.99 -20.90 -19.41
CA ALA A 94 -20.56 -22.16 -18.93
C ALA A 94 -22.06 -22.26 -19.26
N PHE A 95 -22.80 -21.16 -19.05
CA PHE A 95 -24.24 -21.09 -19.27
C PHE A 95 -24.61 -21.47 -20.70
N ILE A 96 -23.98 -20.85 -21.72
CA ILE A 96 -24.35 -21.13 -23.12
C ILE A 96 -23.97 -22.55 -23.55
N VAL A 97 -22.82 -23.07 -23.06
CA VAL A 97 -22.35 -24.42 -23.36
C VAL A 97 -23.32 -25.44 -22.77
N SER A 98 -23.68 -25.31 -21.49
CA SER A 98 -24.64 -26.20 -20.83
C SER A 98 -26.06 -26.02 -21.34
N TRP A 99 -26.52 -24.81 -21.67
CA TRP A 99 -27.84 -24.60 -22.27
C TRP A 99 -28.05 -25.38 -23.58
N ARG A 100 -26.97 -25.53 -24.36
CA ARG A 100 -26.98 -26.22 -25.65
C ARG A 100 -26.70 -27.72 -25.54
N THR A 101 -25.95 -28.17 -24.52
CA THR A 101 -25.45 -29.56 -24.46
C THR A 101 -25.91 -30.35 -23.24
N ALA A 102 -26.29 -29.69 -22.14
CA ALA A 102 -26.70 -30.32 -20.89
C ALA A 102 -27.62 -29.37 -20.09
N ARG A 103 -28.87 -29.20 -20.54
CA ARG A 103 -29.82 -28.23 -19.95
C ARG A 103 -30.05 -28.41 -18.45
N SER A 104 -29.97 -29.64 -17.94
CA SER A 104 -30.07 -29.93 -16.51
C SER A 104 -28.98 -29.26 -15.66
N GLN A 105 -27.81 -28.96 -16.23
CA GLN A 105 -26.69 -28.31 -15.54
C GLN A 105 -26.83 -26.78 -15.48
N VAL A 106 -27.76 -26.18 -16.24
CA VAL A 106 -27.95 -24.71 -16.27
C VAL A 106 -28.29 -24.18 -14.89
N ALA A 107 -29.18 -24.86 -14.17
CA ALA A 107 -29.56 -24.47 -12.81
C ALA A 107 -28.35 -24.45 -11.86
N ALA A 108 -27.45 -25.43 -11.99
CA ALA A 108 -26.23 -25.48 -11.20
C ALA A 108 -25.28 -24.30 -11.52
N ILE A 109 -25.13 -23.91 -12.79
CA ILE A 109 -24.30 -22.76 -13.19
C ILE A 109 -24.86 -21.45 -12.66
N VAL A 110 -26.18 -21.26 -12.75
CA VAL A 110 -26.84 -20.06 -12.21
C VAL A 110 -26.64 -20.00 -10.70
N LEU A 111 -26.84 -21.12 -10.00
CA LEU A 111 -26.62 -21.20 -8.55
C LEU A 111 -25.16 -20.90 -8.18
N LEU A 112 -24.18 -21.46 -8.89
CA LEU A 112 -22.75 -21.17 -8.68
C LEU A 112 -22.42 -19.70 -8.92
N GLY A 113 -23.00 -19.08 -9.96
CA GLY A 113 -22.82 -17.65 -10.22
C GLY A 113 -23.37 -16.78 -9.09
N VAL A 114 -24.60 -17.08 -8.63
CA VAL A 114 -25.23 -16.34 -7.53
C VAL A 114 -24.46 -16.51 -6.23
N LEU A 115 -24.14 -17.75 -5.85
CA LEU A 115 -23.37 -18.03 -4.64
C LEU A 115 -21.97 -17.44 -4.69
N GLY A 116 -21.30 -17.48 -5.85
CA GLY A 116 -19.97 -16.89 -6.02
C GLY A 116 -19.98 -15.38 -5.89
N VAL A 117 -20.93 -14.68 -6.53
CA VAL A 117 -21.06 -13.22 -6.41
C VAL A 117 -21.43 -12.81 -4.98
N ALA A 118 -22.38 -13.51 -4.35
CA ALA A 118 -22.77 -13.27 -2.97
C ALA A 118 -21.60 -13.53 -2.01
N GLY A 119 -20.89 -14.66 -2.19
CA GLY A 119 -19.74 -15.04 -1.39
C GLY A 119 -18.58 -14.04 -1.50
N PHE A 120 -18.22 -13.61 -2.72
CA PHE A 120 -17.19 -12.59 -2.91
C PHE A 120 -17.60 -11.24 -2.31
N SER A 121 -18.88 -10.85 -2.42
CA SER A 121 -19.35 -9.58 -1.86
C SER A 121 -19.42 -9.62 -0.32
N ALA A 122 -19.80 -10.76 0.26
CA ALA A 122 -19.75 -10.96 1.71
C ALA A 122 -18.31 -10.98 2.23
N ALA A 123 -17.39 -11.64 1.52
CA ALA A 123 -15.98 -11.65 1.85
C ALA A 123 -15.36 -10.25 1.77
N GLU A 124 -15.59 -9.52 0.68
CA GLU A 124 -15.17 -8.12 0.53
C GLU A 124 -15.73 -7.26 1.68
N GLY A 125 -17.03 -7.34 1.95
CA GLY A 125 -17.68 -6.58 3.02
C GLY A 125 -17.10 -6.89 4.40
N TYR A 126 -16.75 -8.15 4.66
CA TYR A 126 -16.08 -8.54 5.90
C TYR A 126 -14.64 -8.02 5.97
N PHE A 127 -13.81 -8.31 4.95
CA PHE A 127 -12.39 -7.99 4.97
C PHE A 127 -12.10 -6.49 4.88
N LEU A 128 -12.93 -5.74 4.15
CA LEU A 128 -12.85 -4.28 4.04
C LEU A 128 -13.65 -3.54 5.12
N ALA A 129 -14.30 -4.26 6.05
CA ALA A 129 -14.99 -3.63 7.16
C ALA A 129 -14.02 -2.74 7.96
N PRO A 130 -14.39 -1.47 8.23
CA PRO A 130 -13.55 -0.58 9.00
C PRO A 130 -13.45 -1.07 10.44
N ILE A 131 -12.25 -1.00 11.03
CA ILE A 131 -12.03 -1.51 12.40
C ILE A 131 -12.02 -0.41 13.47
N HIS A 132 -12.01 0.88 13.07
CA HIS A 132 -11.73 1.99 13.98
C HIS A 132 -12.67 2.11 15.19
N THR A 133 -13.91 1.64 15.07
CA THR A 133 -14.90 1.61 16.17
C THR A 133 -14.61 0.55 17.22
N GLU A 134 -13.83 -0.47 16.87
CA GLU A 134 -13.40 -1.56 17.78
C GLU A 134 -12.08 -1.23 18.50
N LEU A 135 -11.39 -0.17 18.07
CA LEU A 135 -10.10 0.26 18.63
C LEU A 135 -10.31 1.18 19.83
N HIS A 136 -9.37 1.14 20.77
CA HIS A 136 -9.36 2.02 21.94
C HIS A 136 -7.98 2.63 22.14
N ASN A 137 -7.91 3.74 22.88
CA ASN A 137 -6.64 4.38 23.17
C ASN A 137 -5.81 3.50 24.13
N ASN A 138 -4.64 3.05 23.67
CA ASN A 138 -3.70 2.24 24.44
C ASN A 138 -2.29 2.86 24.41
N LEU A 139 -2.22 4.15 24.73
CA LEU A 139 -0.97 4.89 24.92
C LEU A 139 -0.21 4.34 26.13
N GLN A 140 1.04 3.93 25.91
CA GLN A 140 1.91 3.46 26.97
C GLN A 140 2.62 4.63 27.68
N PRO A 141 3.09 4.45 28.93
CA PRO A 141 3.78 5.51 29.68
C PRO A 141 5.04 6.08 28.99
N ASN A 142 5.64 5.33 28.07
CA ASN A 142 6.79 5.74 27.27
C ASN A 142 6.42 6.58 26.02
N GLY A 143 5.14 6.90 25.82
CA GLY A 143 4.66 7.68 24.69
C GLY A 143 4.37 6.89 23.40
N VAL A 144 4.54 5.56 23.39
CA VAL A 144 4.23 4.70 22.24
C VAL A 144 2.79 4.20 22.34
N PHE A 145 2.04 4.27 21.24
CA PHE A 145 0.73 3.61 21.15
C PHE A 145 0.93 2.12 20.89
N LYS A 146 0.39 1.29 21.79
CA LYS A 146 0.29 -0.15 21.56
C LYS A 146 -0.98 -0.45 20.76
N GLN A 147 -0.87 -1.24 19.71
CA GLN A 147 -2.01 -1.61 18.89
C GLN A 147 -3.03 -2.41 19.70
N THR A 148 -4.31 -2.18 19.43
CA THR A 148 -5.44 -2.89 20.07
C THR A 148 -6.06 -3.94 19.16
N SER A 149 -5.69 -3.95 17.88
CA SER A 149 -6.06 -4.96 16.89
C SER A 149 -4.84 -5.46 16.13
N MET A 150 -4.89 -6.67 15.58
CA MET A 150 -3.84 -7.22 14.70
C MET A 150 -3.67 -6.41 13.41
N SER A 151 -4.69 -5.65 13.02
CA SER A 151 -4.75 -4.89 11.76
C SER A 151 -4.43 -3.40 11.93
N SER A 152 -4.05 -2.96 13.13
CA SER A 152 -3.88 -1.53 13.46
C SER A 152 -2.46 -1.11 13.84
N CYS A 153 -1.45 -1.94 13.53
CA CYS A 153 -0.03 -1.63 13.75
C CYS A 153 0.39 -0.29 13.11
N ALA A 154 -0.01 -0.05 11.85
CA ALA A 154 0.31 1.17 11.11
C ALA A 154 -0.36 2.42 11.71
N PRO A 155 -1.67 2.43 12.00
CA PRO A 155 -2.33 3.52 12.72
C PRO A 155 -1.72 3.82 14.09
N ALA A 156 -1.36 2.79 14.87
CA ALA A 156 -0.72 2.97 16.17
C ALA A 156 0.69 3.58 16.05
N ALA A 157 1.50 3.08 15.11
CA ALA A 157 2.82 3.66 14.81
C ALA A 157 2.70 5.12 14.35
N MET A 158 1.75 5.42 13.47
CA MET A 158 1.53 6.78 12.98
C MET A 158 1.02 7.71 14.08
N ALA A 159 0.10 7.27 14.95
CA ALA A 159 -0.34 8.04 16.11
C ALA A 159 0.84 8.39 17.05
N THR A 160 1.79 7.45 17.22
CA THR A 160 3.04 7.70 17.97
C THR A 160 3.88 8.79 17.31
N VAL A 161 4.03 8.76 15.98
CA VAL A 161 4.75 9.81 15.23
C VAL A 161 4.06 11.17 15.36
N LEU A 162 2.75 11.23 15.11
CA LEU A 162 1.97 12.47 15.14
C LEU A 162 1.98 13.13 16.53
N ARG A 163 2.07 12.34 17.60
CA ARG A 163 2.24 12.88 18.96
C ARG A 163 3.54 13.67 19.11
N ARG A 164 4.62 13.28 18.43
CA ARG A 164 5.87 14.08 18.43
C ARG A 164 5.70 15.41 17.70
N TRP A 165 4.78 15.47 16.74
CA TRP A 165 4.37 16.70 16.07
C TRP A 165 3.41 17.56 16.91
N GLY A 166 3.10 17.15 18.16
CA GLY A 166 2.16 17.84 19.03
C GLY A 166 0.70 17.70 18.59
N LEU A 167 0.40 16.74 17.71
CA LEU A 167 -0.96 16.48 17.25
C LEU A 167 -1.63 15.44 18.16
N GLU A 168 -2.85 15.74 18.60
CA GLU A 168 -3.71 14.83 19.36
C GLU A 168 -4.31 13.77 18.43
N ALA A 169 -3.48 12.79 18.06
CA ALA A 169 -3.88 11.62 17.28
C ALA A 169 -3.87 10.35 18.15
N THR A 170 -4.90 9.53 17.98
CA THR A 170 -5.04 8.20 18.56
C THR A 170 -5.03 7.12 17.48
N GLU A 171 -4.74 5.87 17.86
CA GLU A 171 -4.85 4.70 16.98
C GLU A 171 -6.20 4.66 16.23
N SER A 172 -7.32 4.84 16.93
CA SER A 172 -8.67 4.85 16.34
C SER A 172 -8.87 6.01 15.35
N SER A 173 -8.45 7.22 15.71
CA SER A 173 -8.59 8.39 14.81
C SER A 173 -7.78 8.22 13.52
N VAL A 174 -6.54 7.73 13.61
CA VAL A 174 -5.71 7.48 12.43
C VAL A 174 -6.28 6.32 11.62
N ALA A 175 -6.75 5.26 12.27
CA ALA A 175 -7.38 4.13 11.59
C ALA A 175 -8.62 4.55 10.80
N LYS A 176 -9.43 5.47 11.35
CA LYS A 176 -10.60 6.04 10.68
C LYS A 176 -10.19 6.83 9.44
N LEU A 177 -9.24 7.74 9.56
CA LEU A 177 -8.79 8.60 8.46
C LEU A 177 -8.07 7.82 7.36
N ALA A 178 -7.27 6.83 7.73
CA ALA A 178 -6.59 5.96 6.77
C ALA A 178 -7.52 4.89 6.14
N GLY A 179 -8.78 4.77 6.57
CA GLY A 179 -9.69 3.72 6.08
C GLY A 179 -9.18 2.32 6.41
N THR A 180 -8.61 2.12 7.60
CA THR A 180 -8.05 0.84 8.04
C THR A 180 -9.14 -0.21 8.15
N SER A 181 -8.87 -1.38 7.58
CA SER A 181 -9.79 -2.51 7.52
C SER A 181 -9.26 -3.72 8.27
N ARG A 182 -10.00 -4.84 8.25
CA ARG A 182 -9.53 -6.12 8.81
C ARG A 182 -8.29 -6.65 8.09
N LEU A 183 -8.05 -6.26 6.84
CA LEU A 183 -6.81 -6.58 6.11
C LEU A 183 -5.61 -5.74 6.54
N GLY A 184 -5.81 -4.70 7.34
CA GLY A 184 -4.77 -3.77 7.78
C GLY A 184 -4.82 -2.41 7.08
N THR A 185 -3.68 -1.74 7.11
CA THR A 185 -3.47 -0.40 6.54
C THR A 185 -2.23 -0.41 5.66
N SER A 186 -2.37 0.07 4.43
CA SER A 186 -1.23 0.28 3.53
C SER A 186 -0.54 1.64 3.78
N MET A 187 0.70 1.79 3.32
CA MET A 187 1.40 3.08 3.40
C MET A 187 0.68 4.20 2.63
N PRO A 188 0.12 3.97 1.42
CA PRO A 188 -0.75 4.94 0.75
C PRO A 188 -1.93 5.43 1.59
N GLN A 189 -2.62 4.50 2.24
CA GLN A 189 -3.74 4.81 3.13
C GLN A 189 -3.29 5.67 4.32
N LEU A 190 -2.13 5.38 4.91
CA LEU A 190 -1.57 6.23 5.97
C LEU A 190 -1.28 7.66 5.48
N ILE A 191 -0.69 7.81 4.28
CA ILE A 191 -0.39 9.12 3.70
C ILE A 191 -1.67 9.94 3.51
N VAL A 192 -2.71 9.34 2.93
CA VAL A 192 -4.01 10.01 2.78
C VAL A 192 -4.62 10.34 4.15
N GLY A 193 -4.52 9.44 5.12
CA GLY A 193 -5.03 9.68 6.47
C GLY A 193 -4.34 10.82 7.21
N VAL A 194 -3.02 11.02 7.05
CA VAL A 194 -2.31 12.14 7.70
C VAL A 194 -2.54 13.48 7.00
N ARG A 195 -2.90 13.49 5.71
CA ARG A 195 -3.30 14.71 4.98
C ARG A 195 -4.54 15.35 5.56
N GLU A 196 -5.49 14.53 6.00
CA GLU A 196 -6.68 14.99 6.73
C GLU A 196 -6.35 15.62 8.10
N LEU A 197 -5.12 15.41 8.61
CA LEU A 197 -4.62 16.02 9.85
C LEU A 197 -3.69 17.23 9.59
N GLY A 198 -3.64 17.75 8.35
CA GLY A 198 -2.80 18.89 7.98
C GLY A 198 -1.31 18.57 7.87
N MET A 199 -0.95 17.28 7.84
CA MET A 199 0.41 16.80 7.59
C MET A 199 0.50 16.21 6.19
N ASP A 200 1.69 15.80 5.77
CA ASP A 200 1.89 15.06 4.53
C ASP A 200 2.93 13.96 4.74
N GLY A 201 3.03 13.07 3.76
CA GLY A 201 4.00 11.99 3.74
C GLY A 201 4.25 11.51 2.32
N VAL A 202 5.38 10.85 2.12
CA VAL A 202 5.73 10.20 0.85
C VAL A 202 6.25 8.80 1.15
N GLU A 203 5.89 7.81 0.34
CA GLU A 203 6.44 6.47 0.48
C GLU A 203 7.82 6.40 -0.19
N LEU A 204 8.84 6.09 0.60
CA LEU A 204 10.22 6.01 0.16
C LEU A 204 10.78 4.61 0.45
N SER A 205 11.75 4.20 -0.36
CA SER A 205 12.57 3.01 -0.14
C SER A 205 14.05 3.39 0.12
N PRO A 206 14.33 4.17 1.18
CA PRO A 206 15.64 4.78 1.37
C PRO A 206 16.68 3.80 1.93
N ARG A 207 17.96 4.15 1.72
CA ARG A 207 19.10 3.64 2.47
C ARG A 207 19.17 4.27 3.87
N TRP A 208 20.02 3.71 4.73
CA TRP A 208 20.25 4.22 6.09
C TRP A 208 20.64 5.70 6.08
N GLU A 209 21.63 6.06 5.26
CA GLU A 209 22.16 7.43 5.16
C GLU A 209 21.09 8.40 4.64
N GLN A 210 20.24 7.95 3.72
CA GLN A 210 19.13 8.76 3.22
C GLN A 210 18.08 9.01 4.31
N MET A 211 17.77 8.03 5.18
CA MET A 211 16.88 8.25 6.32
C MET A 211 17.46 9.25 7.31
N GLN A 212 18.77 9.15 7.61
CA GLN A 212 19.46 10.14 8.45
C GLN A 212 19.40 11.54 7.83
N GLN A 213 19.66 11.63 6.52
CA GLN A 213 19.64 12.88 5.77
C GLN A 213 18.24 13.50 5.73
N LEU A 214 17.18 12.69 5.56
CA LEU A 214 15.78 13.13 5.60
C LEU A 214 15.41 13.72 6.98
N ASN A 215 15.97 13.15 8.04
CA ASN A 215 15.92 13.66 9.41
C ASN A 215 14.50 13.92 9.96
N ARG A 216 13.53 13.08 9.60
CA ARG A 216 12.12 13.23 10.02
C ARG A 216 11.62 11.97 10.73
N PRO A 217 10.82 12.08 11.81
CA PRO A 217 10.11 10.91 12.31
C PRO A 217 9.09 10.44 11.27
N GLY A 218 8.76 9.16 11.32
CA GLY A 218 7.87 8.56 10.32
C GLY A 218 7.53 7.12 10.64
N VAL A 219 6.78 6.47 9.75
CA VAL A 219 6.42 5.06 9.90
C VAL A 219 7.33 4.19 9.05
N LEU A 220 7.78 3.08 9.63
CA LEU A 220 8.61 2.09 8.97
C LEU A 220 7.81 0.80 8.77
N GLY A 221 7.85 0.25 7.56
CA GLY A 221 7.46 -1.13 7.32
C GLY A 221 8.61 -2.06 7.71
N VAL A 222 8.35 -3.01 8.61
CA VAL A 222 9.32 -3.98 9.10
C VAL A 222 8.74 -5.39 9.14
N TRP A 223 9.61 -6.39 9.29
CA TRP A 223 9.23 -7.75 9.60
C TRP A 223 9.16 -7.93 11.12
N LEU A 224 7.99 -8.30 11.63
CA LEU A 224 7.87 -8.87 12.97
C LEU A 224 8.28 -10.34 12.89
N ILE A 225 9.41 -10.68 13.52
CA ILE A 225 9.96 -12.03 13.53
C ILE A 225 9.54 -12.71 14.84
N ASP A 226 8.69 -13.73 14.74
CA ASP A 226 8.24 -14.57 15.85
C ASP A 226 8.55 -16.04 15.53
N GLY A 227 9.69 -16.52 16.03
CA GLY A 227 10.23 -17.82 15.68
C GLY A 227 10.44 -17.98 14.16
N PRO A 228 9.80 -18.97 13.50
CA PRO A 228 9.88 -19.15 12.05
C PRO A 228 8.93 -18.23 11.27
N ARG A 229 8.05 -17.48 11.93
CA ARG A 229 7.05 -16.63 11.27
C ARG A 229 7.61 -15.23 11.05
N MET A 230 7.41 -14.72 9.84
CA MET A 230 7.71 -13.33 9.47
C MET A 230 6.41 -12.67 9.03
N LEU A 231 5.96 -11.69 9.80
CA LEU A 231 4.71 -10.98 9.53
C LEU A 231 5.01 -9.52 9.15
N PRO A 232 4.33 -8.96 8.13
CA PRO A 232 4.34 -7.54 7.86
C PRO A 232 3.93 -6.75 9.11
N HIS A 233 4.71 -5.75 9.49
CA HIS A 233 4.47 -4.93 10.67
C HIS A 233 4.87 -3.48 10.42
N ALA A 234 4.37 -2.57 11.26
CA ALA A 234 4.66 -1.15 11.18
C ALA A 234 5.11 -0.60 12.54
N VAL A 235 6.20 0.16 12.54
CA VAL A 235 6.80 0.76 13.74
C VAL A 235 7.05 2.26 13.54
N ALA A 236 7.05 3.02 14.63
CA ALA A 236 7.39 4.44 14.60
C ALA A 236 8.91 4.60 14.60
N LEU A 237 9.46 5.36 13.65
CA LEU A 237 10.85 5.81 13.68
C LEU A 237 10.94 7.06 14.57
N LEU A 238 11.68 6.93 15.68
CA LEU A 238 11.79 7.98 16.69
C LEU A 238 13.15 8.69 16.58
N GLU A 239 14.24 7.94 16.54
CA GLU A 239 15.58 8.53 16.49
C GLU A 239 16.50 7.72 15.61
N MET A 240 17.55 8.35 15.10
CA MET A 240 18.54 7.72 14.24
C MET A 240 19.89 8.41 14.38
N THR A 241 20.92 7.64 14.71
CA THR A 241 22.32 8.04 14.73
C THR A 241 23.09 7.31 13.62
N ASP A 242 24.40 7.51 13.58
CA ASP A 242 25.25 6.82 12.61
C ASP A 242 25.26 5.31 12.79
N ASP A 243 25.05 4.80 14.01
CA ASP A 243 25.16 3.38 14.35
C ASP A 243 23.85 2.74 14.85
N ARG A 244 22.87 3.53 15.26
CA ARG A 244 21.65 3.07 15.94
C ARG A 244 20.38 3.72 15.42
N VAL A 245 19.28 3.02 15.63
CA VAL A 245 17.92 3.50 15.36
C VAL A 245 17.04 3.18 16.56
N THR A 246 16.25 4.17 16.98
CA THR A 246 15.25 4.03 18.04
C THR A 246 13.88 3.93 17.39
N ILE A 247 13.17 2.82 17.64
CA ILE A 247 11.82 2.59 17.13
C ILE A 247 10.80 2.42 18.26
N GLY A 248 9.61 2.95 18.06
CA GLY A 248 8.42 2.66 18.86
C GLY A 248 7.66 1.50 18.23
N ASP A 249 7.71 0.32 18.84
CA ASP A 249 7.03 -0.86 18.36
C ASP A 249 5.56 -0.86 18.78
N SER A 250 4.68 -0.81 17.79
CA SER A 250 3.23 -0.82 17.99
C SER A 250 2.70 -2.15 18.52
N ALA A 251 3.36 -3.28 18.29
CA ALA A 251 2.89 -4.59 18.76
C ALA A 251 3.07 -4.73 20.28
N SER A 252 4.25 -4.40 20.78
CA SER A 252 4.56 -4.50 22.21
C SER A 252 4.25 -3.23 23.00
N GLY A 253 4.16 -2.07 22.34
CA GLY A 253 4.08 -0.75 22.99
C GLY A 253 5.41 -0.29 23.59
N LYS A 254 6.53 -0.88 23.18
CA LYS A 254 7.86 -0.61 23.75
C LYS A 254 8.74 0.17 22.78
N ILE A 255 9.74 0.84 23.34
CA ILE A 255 10.83 1.44 22.58
C ILE A 255 11.96 0.42 22.48
N PHE A 256 12.49 0.24 21.27
CA PHE A 256 13.67 -0.57 21.01
C PHE A 256 14.76 0.28 20.38
N VAL A 257 15.99 0.08 20.84
CA VAL A 257 17.19 0.64 20.22
C VAL A 257 17.92 -0.49 19.51
N LEU A 258 18.06 -0.37 18.19
CA LEU A 258 18.66 -1.38 17.33
C LEU A 258 19.93 -0.80 16.70
N ASN A 259 20.98 -1.62 16.59
CA ASN A 259 22.12 -1.28 15.73
C ASN A 259 21.76 -1.53 14.25
N ARG A 260 22.61 -1.05 13.33
CA ARG A 260 22.44 -1.25 11.88
C ARG A 260 22.17 -2.70 11.47
N THR A 261 22.86 -3.68 12.06
CA THR A 261 22.73 -5.10 11.72
C THR A 261 21.38 -5.65 12.16
N GLN A 262 20.95 -5.31 13.37
CA GLN A 262 19.64 -5.69 13.91
C GLN A 262 18.50 -5.07 13.10
N PHE A 263 18.63 -3.79 12.73
CA PHE A 263 17.66 -3.11 11.90
C PHE A 263 17.58 -3.72 10.49
N ALA A 264 18.71 -3.96 9.85
CA ALA A 264 18.77 -4.54 8.50
C ALA A 264 18.05 -5.91 8.43
N ARG A 265 18.06 -6.69 9.51
CA ARG A 265 17.36 -7.98 9.59
C ARG A 265 15.82 -7.85 9.52
N ILE A 266 15.26 -6.75 10.02
CA ILE A 266 13.81 -6.53 10.04
C ILE A 266 13.34 -5.56 8.94
N TRP A 267 14.26 -4.91 8.23
CA TRP A 267 13.93 -3.83 7.32
C TRP A 267 13.19 -4.32 6.07
N ARG A 268 12.08 -3.64 5.69
CA ARG A 268 11.32 -3.94 4.45
C ARG A 268 11.47 -2.87 3.37
N HIS A 269 12.43 -1.95 3.51
CA HIS A 269 12.63 -0.84 2.58
C HIS A 269 11.36 0.01 2.39
N GLN A 270 10.59 0.23 3.46
CA GLN A 270 9.37 1.04 3.43
C GLN A 270 9.42 2.10 4.52
N TYR A 271 9.53 3.35 4.12
CA TYR A 271 9.55 4.49 5.02
C TYR A 271 8.53 5.54 4.56
N VAL A 272 7.73 6.02 5.51
CA VAL A 272 6.84 7.17 5.33
C VAL A 272 7.28 8.26 6.31
N PRO A 273 8.22 9.15 5.93
CA PRO A 273 8.46 10.37 6.69
C PRO A 273 7.18 11.19 6.78
N VAL A 274 6.93 11.78 7.94
CA VAL A 274 5.84 12.74 8.14
C VAL A 274 6.44 14.14 8.20
N PHE A 275 5.81 15.09 7.52
CA PHE A 275 6.23 16.50 7.42
C PHE A 275 5.04 17.40 7.17
N ARG A 276 5.19 18.72 7.33
CA ARG A 276 4.17 19.67 6.86
C ARG A 276 4.27 19.84 5.34
N ALA A 277 3.13 20.02 4.66
CA ALA A 277 3.09 20.05 3.20
C ALA A 277 4.01 21.11 2.56
N ASP A 278 4.23 22.24 3.22
CA ASP A 278 5.13 23.31 2.78
C ASP A 278 6.62 22.91 2.83
N GLU A 279 7.00 21.94 3.66
CA GLU A 279 8.38 21.44 3.74
C GLU A 279 8.83 20.62 2.51
N ALA A 280 7.88 20.06 1.75
CA ALA A 280 8.17 19.27 0.56
C ALA A 280 8.44 20.12 -0.68
N THR A 281 8.25 21.45 -0.60
CA THR A 281 8.39 22.36 -1.73
C THR A 281 9.45 23.41 -1.41
N LEU A 282 10.58 23.36 -2.11
CA LEU A 282 11.64 24.36 -1.96
C LEU A 282 11.55 25.40 -3.07
N THR A 283 11.64 26.68 -2.70
CA THR A 283 11.89 27.72 -3.69
C THR A 283 13.28 27.55 -4.32
N PRO A 284 13.50 28.01 -5.57
CA PRO A 284 14.82 28.01 -6.20
C PRO A 284 15.92 28.64 -5.32
N GLN A 285 15.57 29.70 -4.59
CA GLN A 285 16.50 30.36 -3.67
C GLN A 285 16.86 29.46 -2.48
N GLN A 286 15.88 28.88 -1.80
CA GLN A 286 16.12 27.96 -0.69
C GLN A 286 16.96 26.75 -1.12
N ALA A 287 16.69 26.20 -2.30
CA ALA A 287 17.47 25.08 -2.84
C ALA A 287 18.93 25.49 -3.09
N ALA A 288 19.18 26.65 -3.72
CA ALA A 288 20.52 27.16 -3.93
C ALA A 288 21.25 27.43 -2.61
N ASP A 289 20.57 27.99 -1.61
CA ASP A 289 21.13 28.23 -0.28
C ASP A 289 21.50 26.92 0.43
N TYR A 290 20.63 25.91 0.39
CA TYR A 290 20.89 24.60 0.99
C TYR A 290 22.02 23.84 0.28
N LEU A 291 22.09 23.92 -1.05
CA LEU A 291 23.21 23.36 -1.82
C LEU A 291 24.53 24.07 -1.47
N THR A 292 24.51 25.38 -1.29
CA THR A 292 25.69 26.16 -0.87
C THR A 292 26.16 25.73 0.52
N ARG A 293 25.24 25.67 1.49
CA ARG A 293 25.53 25.23 2.87
C ARG A 293 25.97 23.77 2.95
N SER A 294 25.56 22.95 1.99
CA SER A 294 25.95 21.54 1.87
C SER A 294 27.25 21.34 1.07
N GLY A 295 27.89 22.42 0.59
CA GLY A 295 29.16 22.37 -0.14
C GLY A 295 29.04 21.96 -1.61
N TYR A 296 27.83 21.94 -2.18
CA TYR A 296 27.60 21.65 -3.61
C TYR A 296 27.65 22.89 -4.50
N LEU A 297 27.63 24.09 -3.91
CA LEU A 297 27.77 25.38 -4.57
C LEU A 297 28.70 26.29 -3.75
N ASP A 298 29.48 27.12 -4.44
CA ASP A 298 30.33 28.13 -3.79
C ASP A 298 29.54 29.36 -3.36
N ALA A 299 28.48 29.69 -4.11
CA ALA A 299 27.55 30.77 -3.81
C ALA A 299 26.14 30.45 -4.33
N PRO A 300 25.08 31.04 -3.73
CA PRO A 300 23.71 30.87 -4.23
C PRO A 300 23.58 31.53 -5.60
N THR A 301 23.42 30.74 -6.66
CA THR A 301 23.24 31.22 -8.02
C THR A 301 21.90 30.75 -8.59
N ARG A 302 21.38 31.46 -9.61
CA ARG A 302 20.14 31.07 -10.28
C ARG A 302 20.26 29.74 -11.04
N ASP A 303 21.45 29.37 -11.47
CA ASP A 303 21.71 28.10 -12.17
C ASP A 303 22.34 27.08 -11.22
N PHE A 304 21.51 26.51 -10.34
CA PHE A 304 21.92 25.48 -9.39
C PHE A 304 21.71 24.05 -9.91
N LYS A 305 21.18 23.86 -11.13
CA LYS A 305 20.87 22.53 -11.68
C LYS A 305 22.08 21.59 -11.74
N PRO A 306 23.28 22.03 -12.16
CA PRO A 306 24.47 21.16 -12.13
C PRO A 306 24.83 20.69 -10.72
N ALA A 307 24.74 21.57 -9.73
CA ALA A 307 24.97 21.23 -8.34
C ALA A 307 23.91 20.27 -7.80
N LEU A 308 22.65 20.47 -8.19
CA LEU A 308 21.56 19.57 -7.82
C LEU A 308 21.76 18.16 -8.39
N ARG A 309 22.21 18.02 -9.63
CA ARG A 309 22.55 16.70 -10.20
C ARG A 309 23.66 16.01 -9.42
N ARG A 310 24.72 16.74 -9.02
CA ARG A 310 25.78 16.20 -8.16
C ARG A 310 25.24 15.75 -6.79
N PHE A 311 24.34 16.54 -6.20
CA PHE A 311 23.67 16.15 -4.96
C PHE A 311 22.84 14.87 -5.15
N GLN A 312 22.04 14.79 -6.22
CA GLN A 312 21.23 13.61 -6.54
C GLN A 312 22.11 12.37 -6.75
N TYR A 313 23.21 12.50 -7.50
CA TYR A 313 24.19 11.43 -7.69
C TYR A 313 24.74 10.93 -6.35
N ASN A 314 25.23 11.83 -5.49
CA ASN A 314 25.76 11.49 -4.17
C ASN A 314 24.71 10.85 -3.24
N MET A 315 23.45 11.25 -3.40
CA MET A 315 22.32 10.68 -2.67
C MET A 315 21.75 9.41 -3.33
N ASN A 316 22.35 8.91 -4.41
CA ASN A 316 21.88 7.74 -5.16
C ASN A 316 20.42 7.91 -5.65
N LEU A 317 20.12 9.07 -6.24
CA LEU A 317 18.87 9.43 -6.90
C LEU A 317 19.10 9.58 -8.42
N PRO A 318 18.05 9.53 -9.24
CA PRO A 318 18.14 9.92 -10.65
C PRO A 318 18.61 11.38 -10.80
N GLU A 319 19.62 11.62 -11.64
CA GLU A 319 20.25 12.93 -11.87
C GLU A 319 19.41 13.85 -12.78
N THR A 320 18.15 14.08 -12.43
CA THR A 320 17.23 14.89 -13.24
C THR A 320 17.63 16.37 -13.26
N GLY A 321 18.22 16.87 -12.17
CA GLY A 321 18.41 18.30 -11.93
C GLY A 321 17.09 19.03 -11.63
N GLU A 322 16.04 18.29 -11.30
CA GLU A 322 14.73 18.80 -10.88
C GLU A 322 14.52 18.59 -9.38
N LEU A 323 13.79 19.52 -8.75
CA LEU A 323 13.44 19.45 -7.32
C LEU A 323 12.16 18.62 -7.12
N ASP A 324 12.26 17.30 -7.34
CA ASP A 324 11.20 16.39 -6.91
C ASP A 324 11.07 16.35 -5.37
N THR A 325 9.95 15.81 -4.88
CA THR A 325 9.67 15.73 -3.43
C THR A 325 10.77 15.04 -2.63
N GLN A 326 11.32 13.92 -3.13
CA GLN A 326 12.37 13.20 -2.41
C GLN A 326 13.66 14.01 -2.36
N THR A 327 14.05 14.62 -3.49
CA THR A 327 15.20 15.52 -3.58
C THR A 327 15.05 16.71 -2.63
N ALA A 328 13.87 17.35 -2.60
CA ALA A 328 13.57 18.48 -1.70
C ALA A 328 13.65 18.11 -0.22
N LEU A 329 13.11 16.96 0.17
CA LEU A 329 13.15 16.49 1.56
C LEU A 329 14.56 16.13 2.01
N LEU A 330 15.36 15.48 1.14
CA LEU A 330 16.77 15.16 1.43
C LEU A 330 17.63 16.41 1.53
N LEU A 331 17.37 17.42 0.69
CA LEU A 331 18.13 18.66 0.70
C LEU A 331 17.81 19.52 1.94
N SER A 332 16.55 19.53 2.38
CA SER A 332 16.11 20.30 3.55
C SER A 332 16.40 19.65 4.90
N GLY A 333 16.47 18.31 4.96
CA GLY A 333 16.53 17.54 6.20
C GLY A 333 17.64 17.95 7.20
N PRO A 334 18.88 18.25 6.78
CA PRO A 334 19.93 18.73 7.70
C PRO A 334 19.66 20.10 8.32
N PHE A 335 18.76 20.87 7.72
CA PHE A 335 18.49 22.27 8.02
C PHE A 335 17.13 22.50 8.68
N LEU A 336 16.42 21.42 9.05
CA LEU A 336 15.16 21.48 9.78
C LEU A 336 15.31 22.24 11.10
N GLN A 337 14.37 23.13 11.37
CA GLN A 337 14.30 23.92 12.60
C GLN A 337 12.87 23.89 13.14
N GLN A 338 12.73 23.86 14.47
CA GLN A 338 11.42 23.94 15.16
C GLN A 338 10.41 22.84 14.75
N VAL A 339 10.92 21.71 14.24
CA VAL A 339 10.13 20.52 13.93
C VAL A 339 10.77 19.30 14.57
N PRO A 340 10.01 18.23 14.83
CA PRO A 340 10.57 16.98 15.32
C PRO A 340 11.61 16.42 14.33
N THR A 341 12.76 15.98 14.85
CA THR A 341 13.83 15.38 14.04
C THR A 341 14.21 14.00 14.56
N LEU A 342 15.05 13.28 13.81
CA LEU A 342 15.62 12.00 14.23
C LEU A 342 16.83 12.13 15.13
N ARG A 343 17.34 13.36 15.30
CA ARG A 343 18.47 13.59 16.20
C ARG A 343 18.01 13.40 17.65
N PRO A 344 18.85 12.79 18.51
CA PRO A 344 18.58 12.74 19.95
C PRO A 344 18.38 14.15 20.49
N VAL A 345 17.40 14.31 21.39
CA VAL A 345 17.13 15.58 22.08
C VAL A 345 18.14 15.82 23.18
#